data_AF-A0A5P2UID0-F1
#
_entry.id   AF-A0A5P2UID0-F1
#
_cell.length_a   1.000
_cell.length_b   1.000
_cell.length_c   1.000
_cell.angle_alpha   90.00
_cell.angle_beta   90.00
_cell.angle_gamma   90.00
#
_symmetry.space_group_name_H-M   'P 1'
#
loop_
_entity.id
_entity.type
_entity.pdbx_description
1 polymer ?
#
loop_
_entity_poly.entity_id
_entity_poly.type
_entity_poly.pdbx_seq_one_letter_code
_entity_poly.pdbx_strand_id
1 'polypeptide(L)'
;MSGPGAEDLLIVGAGGFARETAQAVRDAAAVDLADGRAPRWRLAGHLDDDPALHGREVDGVPVLGGCGLVRERPRARVVVCVGSPRDYAVRARLVRRLDLPEQRYATVVHPAAAVSGSSVLGAGSVLLAHCVLTAAVRVGAHVAVMPQAVLTHDDVVEDFATLASGVRLGGGVRVERGAYVGAGALVREHTTVGAWSLTGMGSTVLGDVPAGEVWAGSPARRLREADGPALDALRADGEKSGRGPETRMGSTVR
;
A
#
# COMPACT_ATOMS: atom_id res chain seq x y z
N MET A 1 -7.79 -24.51 -27.74
CA MET A 1 -8.52 -23.63 -26.81
C MET A 1 -7.56 -22.53 -26.41
N SER A 2 -7.71 -21.35 -26.98
CA SER A 2 -6.88 -20.18 -26.66
C SER A 2 -7.10 -19.84 -25.18
N GLY A 3 -6.04 -19.87 -24.37
CA GLY A 3 -6.12 -19.43 -22.98
C GLY A 3 -6.70 -18.01 -22.88
N PRO A 4 -7.27 -17.61 -21.74
CA PRO A 4 -7.75 -16.24 -21.58
C PRO A 4 -6.57 -15.29 -21.85
N GLY A 5 -6.73 -14.39 -22.84
CA GLY A 5 -5.71 -13.40 -23.18
C GLY A 5 -5.45 -12.45 -22.00
N ALA A 6 -4.34 -11.70 -22.08
CA ALA A 6 -3.94 -10.75 -21.04
C ALA A 6 -5.10 -9.81 -20.63
N GLU A 7 -5.33 -9.69 -19.31
CA GLU A 7 -6.33 -8.80 -18.75
C GLU A 7 -5.87 -7.34 -18.84
N ASP A 8 -6.76 -6.42 -19.19
CA ASP A 8 -6.44 -4.98 -19.11
C ASP A 8 -6.18 -4.57 -17.67
N LEU A 9 -5.11 -3.80 -17.45
CA LEU A 9 -4.78 -3.19 -16.18
C LEU A 9 -4.78 -1.67 -16.31
N LEU A 10 -5.60 -1.02 -15.49
CA LEU A 10 -5.63 0.42 -15.29
C LEU A 10 -4.88 0.79 -14.01
N ILE A 11 -4.02 1.79 -14.09
CA ILE A 11 -3.31 2.33 -12.93
C ILE A 11 -3.94 3.66 -12.54
N VAL A 12 -4.52 3.76 -11.36
CA VAL A 12 -5.04 5.02 -10.82
C VAL A 12 -3.88 5.81 -10.22
N GLY A 13 -3.67 7.03 -10.72
CA GLY A 13 -2.51 7.88 -10.52
C GLY A 13 -1.53 7.80 -11.69
N ALA A 14 -0.85 8.92 -11.97
CA ALA A 14 0.25 9.03 -12.94
C ALA A 14 1.57 9.54 -12.32
N GLY A 15 1.66 9.55 -10.97
CA GLY A 15 2.84 9.98 -10.22
C GLY A 15 3.95 8.92 -10.13
N GLY A 16 5.00 9.19 -9.33
CA GLY A 16 6.17 8.30 -9.19
C GLY A 16 5.83 6.84 -8.88
N PHE A 17 4.95 6.59 -7.89
CA PHE A 17 4.55 5.23 -7.54
C PHE A 17 3.80 4.51 -8.68
N ALA A 18 2.99 5.24 -9.46
CA ALA A 18 2.32 4.69 -10.64
C ALA A 18 3.31 4.31 -11.75
N ARG A 19 4.33 5.13 -11.97
CA ARG A 19 5.43 4.89 -12.92
C ARG A 19 6.23 3.65 -12.55
N GLU A 20 6.62 3.53 -11.28
CA GLU A 20 7.32 2.34 -10.77
C GLU A 20 6.46 1.07 -10.86
N THR A 21 5.15 1.19 -10.62
CA THR A 21 4.20 0.07 -10.77
C THR A 21 4.06 -0.35 -12.24
N ALA A 22 3.98 0.62 -13.17
CA ALA A 22 3.94 0.33 -14.61
C ALA A 22 5.22 -0.40 -15.07
N GLN A 23 6.38 0.01 -14.56
CA GLN A 23 7.64 -0.68 -14.83
C GLN A 23 7.62 -2.12 -14.29
N ALA A 24 7.18 -2.33 -13.05
CA ALA A 24 7.06 -3.68 -12.47
C ALA A 24 6.15 -4.61 -13.29
N VAL A 25 5.06 -4.07 -13.86
CA VAL A 25 4.17 -4.84 -14.76
C VAL A 25 4.87 -5.20 -16.06
N ARG A 26 5.67 -4.30 -16.64
CA ARG A 26 6.46 -4.58 -17.85
C ARG A 26 7.53 -5.63 -17.59
N ASP A 27 8.22 -5.56 -16.46
CA ASP A 27 9.24 -6.53 -16.08
C ASP A 27 8.63 -7.92 -15.85
N ALA A 28 7.46 -8.00 -15.19
CA ALA A 28 6.70 -9.24 -15.06
C ALA A 28 6.29 -9.82 -16.43
N ALA A 29 5.81 -8.96 -17.35
CA ALA A 29 5.46 -9.38 -18.70
C ALA A 29 6.68 -9.89 -19.48
N ALA A 30 7.84 -9.27 -19.32
CA ALA A 30 9.08 -9.71 -19.96
C ALA A 30 9.52 -11.09 -19.47
N VAL A 31 9.41 -11.35 -18.16
CA VAL A 31 9.68 -12.69 -17.58
C VAL A 31 8.68 -13.72 -18.10
N ASP A 32 7.38 -13.41 -18.10
CA ASP A 32 6.37 -14.31 -18.65
C ASP A 32 6.68 -14.69 -20.11
N LEU A 33 7.01 -13.71 -20.96
CA LEU A 33 7.36 -13.94 -22.36
C LEU A 33 8.65 -14.76 -22.53
N ALA A 34 9.68 -14.50 -21.72
CA ALA A 34 10.92 -15.28 -21.73
C ALA A 34 10.68 -16.75 -21.36
N ASP A 35 9.69 -17.02 -20.50
CA ASP A 35 9.25 -18.37 -20.13
C ASP A 35 8.24 -18.99 -21.11
N GLY A 36 7.93 -18.32 -22.24
CA GLY A 36 6.93 -18.78 -23.20
C GLY A 36 5.48 -18.71 -22.68
N ARG A 37 5.23 -17.93 -21.63
CA ARG A 37 3.90 -17.68 -21.04
C ARG A 37 3.33 -16.37 -21.58
N ALA A 38 2.00 -16.29 -21.70
CA ALA A 38 1.35 -15.02 -22.01
C ALA A 38 1.42 -14.09 -20.79
N PRO A 39 1.71 -12.79 -20.98
CA PRO A 39 1.66 -11.82 -19.89
C PRO A 39 0.31 -11.82 -19.19
N ARG A 40 0.33 -11.78 -17.85
CA ARG A 40 -0.91 -11.69 -17.06
C ARG A 40 -1.71 -10.41 -17.36
N TRP A 41 -1.00 -9.28 -17.48
CA TRP A 41 -1.61 -7.97 -17.63
C TRP A 41 -1.16 -7.27 -18.90
N ARG A 42 -2.09 -6.57 -19.55
CA ARG A 42 -1.82 -5.55 -20.54
C ARG A 42 -2.04 -4.19 -19.91
N LEU A 43 -1.01 -3.34 -19.86
CA LEU A 43 -1.16 -1.97 -19.38
C LEU A 43 -2.05 -1.17 -20.33
N ALA A 44 -3.27 -0.87 -19.88
CA ALA A 44 -4.26 -0.16 -20.69
C ALA A 44 -4.10 1.36 -20.61
N GLY A 45 -3.65 1.88 -19.45
CA GLY A 45 -3.43 3.31 -19.25
C GLY A 45 -3.45 3.72 -17.79
N HIS A 46 -3.07 4.98 -17.56
CA HIS A 46 -3.25 5.68 -16.31
C HIS A 46 -4.63 6.35 -16.25
N LEU A 47 -5.16 6.49 -15.04
CA LEU A 47 -6.30 7.35 -14.72
C LEU A 47 -5.87 8.36 -13.66
N ASP A 48 -5.98 9.65 -13.95
CA ASP A 48 -5.56 10.70 -13.03
C ASP A 48 -6.61 11.82 -13.03
N ASP A 49 -6.94 12.38 -11.87
CA ASP A 49 -7.97 13.42 -11.80
C ASP A 49 -7.46 14.79 -12.26
N ASP A 50 -6.15 14.98 -12.43
CA ASP A 50 -5.58 16.21 -13.00
C ASP A 50 -5.88 16.30 -14.51
N PRO A 51 -6.75 17.23 -14.96
CA PRO A 51 -7.09 17.38 -16.37
C PRO A 51 -5.89 17.76 -17.25
N ALA A 52 -4.85 18.37 -16.67
CA ALA A 52 -3.65 18.75 -17.41
C ALA A 52 -2.88 17.53 -17.92
N LEU A 53 -3.08 16.35 -17.31
CA LEU A 53 -2.44 15.10 -17.70
C LEU A 53 -3.23 14.34 -18.76
N HIS A 54 -4.52 14.61 -18.95
CA HIS A 54 -5.39 13.81 -19.83
C HIS A 54 -4.91 13.86 -21.28
N GLY A 55 -4.82 12.69 -21.91
CA GLY A 55 -4.30 12.51 -23.27
C GLY A 55 -2.77 12.59 -23.39
N ARG A 56 -2.05 12.90 -22.31
CA ARG A 56 -0.57 12.82 -22.30
C ARG A 56 -0.11 11.39 -22.08
N GLU A 57 1.14 11.16 -22.42
CA GLU A 57 1.85 9.91 -22.13
C GLU A 57 2.83 10.13 -20.96
N VAL A 58 2.86 9.17 -20.04
CA VAL A 58 3.81 9.12 -18.93
C VAL A 58 4.58 7.80 -19.04
N ASP A 59 5.88 7.89 -19.32
CA ASP A 59 6.77 6.74 -19.55
C ASP A 59 6.20 5.67 -20.49
N GLY A 60 5.60 6.04 -21.63
CA GLY A 60 5.00 5.06 -22.55
C GLY A 60 3.60 4.58 -22.18
N VAL A 61 2.94 5.17 -21.17
CA VAL A 61 1.58 4.82 -20.76
C VAL A 61 0.66 6.04 -20.91
N PRO A 62 -0.44 5.96 -21.69
CA PRO A 62 -1.35 7.09 -21.86
C PRO A 62 -2.19 7.34 -20.60
N VAL A 63 -2.42 8.60 -20.27
CA VAL A 63 -3.40 9.02 -19.25
C VAL A 63 -4.75 9.17 -19.93
N LEU A 64 -5.66 8.23 -19.69
CA LEU A 64 -6.92 8.11 -20.43
C LEU A 64 -7.97 9.14 -20.00
N GLY A 65 -7.85 9.70 -18.80
CA GLY A 65 -8.80 10.63 -18.21
C GLY A 65 -8.86 10.51 -16.69
N GLY A 66 -9.94 11.03 -16.11
CA GLY A 66 -10.21 11.00 -14.67
C GLY A 66 -10.41 9.58 -14.11
N CYS A 67 -10.24 9.44 -12.79
CA CYS A 67 -10.39 8.15 -12.09
C CYS A 67 -11.76 7.49 -12.32
N GLY A 68 -12.80 8.29 -12.55
CA GLY A 68 -14.17 7.81 -12.79
C GLY A 68 -14.33 6.91 -14.01
N LEU A 69 -13.45 7.03 -15.01
CA LEU A 69 -13.46 6.26 -16.25
C LEU A 69 -13.33 4.74 -16.01
N VAL A 70 -12.84 4.34 -14.83
CA VAL A 70 -12.78 2.94 -14.40
C VAL A 70 -14.14 2.21 -14.50
N ARG A 71 -15.26 2.95 -14.40
CA ARG A 71 -16.62 2.42 -14.50
C ARG A 71 -17.00 2.05 -15.93
N GLU A 72 -16.42 2.71 -16.92
CA GLU A 72 -16.61 2.43 -18.35
C GLU A 72 -15.79 1.21 -18.82
N ARG A 73 -14.88 0.72 -17.96
CA ARG A 73 -13.99 -0.42 -18.23
C ARG A 73 -14.23 -1.54 -17.21
N PRO A 74 -15.45 -2.14 -17.12
CA PRO A 74 -15.82 -3.04 -16.05
C PRO A 74 -15.03 -4.36 -16.00
N ARG A 75 -14.39 -4.74 -17.12
CA ARG A 75 -13.53 -5.93 -17.22
C ARG A 75 -12.06 -5.66 -16.90
N ALA A 76 -11.63 -4.39 -16.84
CA ALA A 76 -10.25 -4.06 -16.55
C ALA A 76 -9.97 -4.22 -15.05
N ARG A 77 -8.82 -4.83 -14.73
CA ARG A 77 -8.23 -4.82 -13.40
C ARG A 77 -7.73 -3.42 -13.07
N VAL A 78 -7.63 -3.12 -11.78
CA VAL A 78 -7.29 -1.79 -11.29
C VAL A 78 -6.23 -1.89 -10.20
N VAL A 79 -5.24 -1.01 -10.22
CA VAL A 79 -4.32 -0.82 -9.10
C VAL A 79 -4.25 0.67 -8.78
N VAL A 80 -4.26 1.01 -7.48
CA VAL A 80 -4.34 2.41 -7.03
C VAL A 80 -2.98 2.85 -6.51
N CYS A 81 -2.25 3.60 -7.33
CA CYS A 81 -0.85 3.95 -7.14
C CYS A 81 -0.68 5.44 -6.81
N VAL A 82 -1.39 5.89 -5.77
CA VAL A 82 -1.28 7.25 -5.23
C VAL A 82 -0.80 7.23 -3.78
N GLY A 83 -0.25 8.36 -3.34
CA GLY A 83 0.21 8.57 -1.98
C GLY A 83 1.57 9.26 -1.94
N SER A 84 1.76 10.08 -0.92
CA SER A 84 3.06 10.67 -0.59
C SER A 84 3.17 10.82 0.94
N PRO A 85 4.35 11.09 1.51
CA PRO A 85 4.46 11.39 2.94
C PRO A 85 3.55 12.55 3.40
N ARG A 86 3.18 13.47 2.49
CA ARG A 86 2.31 14.62 2.79
C ARG A 86 0.82 14.25 2.84
N ASP A 87 0.44 13.16 2.16
CA ASP A 87 -0.94 12.67 2.13
C ASP A 87 -0.94 11.19 1.74
N TYR A 88 -0.63 10.33 2.71
CA TYR A 88 -0.62 8.88 2.52
C TYR A 88 -2.02 8.27 2.70
N ALA A 89 -2.99 9.05 3.16
CA ALA A 89 -4.39 8.65 3.28
C ALA A 89 -5.18 8.76 1.96
N VAL A 90 -4.65 9.45 0.95
CA VAL A 90 -5.30 9.61 -0.36
C VAL A 90 -5.66 8.29 -1.02
N ARG A 91 -4.83 7.25 -0.88
CA ARG A 91 -5.09 5.93 -1.46
C ARG A 91 -6.36 5.31 -0.89
N ALA A 92 -6.55 5.35 0.42
CA ALA A 92 -7.76 4.83 1.06
C ALA A 92 -9.00 5.64 0.65
N ARG A 93 -8.89 6.97 0.56
CA ARG A 93 -9.99 7.81 0.07
C ARG A 93 -10.36 7.49 -1.38
N LEU A 94 -9.38 7.30 -2.26
CA LEU A 94 -9.62 6.93 -3.66
C LEU A 94 -10.26 5.56 -3.79
N VAL A 95 -9.75 4.55 -3.07
CA VAL A 95 -10.34 3.20 -3.08
C VAL A 95 -11.81 3.24 -2.64
N ARG A 96 -12.12 3.91 -1.53
CA ARG A 96 -13.51 4.08 -1.06
C ARG A 96 -14.38 4.84 -2.06
N ARG A 97 -13.84 5.85 -2.74
CA ARG A 97 -14.56 6.66 -3.75
C ARG A 97 -14.84 5.88 -5.04
N LEU A 98 -13.93 4.97 -5.42
CA LEU A 98 -14.10 4.14 -6.60
C LEU A 98 -15.12 3.01 -6.34
N ASP A 99 -15.18 2.52 -5.10
CA ASP A 99 -16.15 1.52 -4.63
C ASP A 99 -16.23 0.30 -5.55
N LEU A 100 -15.06 -0.23 -5.90
CA LEU A 100 -14.96 -1.42 -6.74
C LEU A 100 -14.96 -2.67 -5.87
N PRO A 101 -15.54 -3.78 -6.34
CA PRO A 101 -15.44 -5.05 -5.64
C PRO A 101 -13.97 -5.48 -5.53
N GLU A 102 -13.59 -6.13 -4.43
CA GLU A 102 -12.22 -6.53 -4.13
C GLU A 102 -11.55 -7.27 -5.30
N GLN A 103 -12.31 -8.12 -5.98
CA GLN A 103 -11.85 -8.92 -7.11
C GLN A 103 -11.50 -8.10 -8.35
N ARG A 104 -11.75 -6.79 -8.39
CA ARG A 104 -11.27 -5.92 -9.49
C ARG A 104 -9.86 -5.42 -9.25
N TYR A 105 -9.38 -5.43 -8.00
CA TYR A 105 -8.07 -4.89 -7.69
C TYR A 105 -6.96 -5.90 -8.02
N ALA A 106 -5.97 -5.48 -8.79
CA ALA A 106 -4.79 -6.29 -9.11
C ALA A 106 -3.75 -6.15 -8.00
N THR A 107 -3.21 -7.28 -7.55
CA THR A 107 -1.99 -7.31 -6.75
C THR A 107 -0.80 -7.43 -7.70
N VAL A 108 0.09 -6.44 -7.66
CA VAL A 108 1.27 -6.36 -8.53
C VAL A 108 2.50 -6.75 -7.70
N VAL A 109 3.22 -7.77 -8.14
CA VAL A 109 4.46 -8.22 -7.49
C VAL A 109 5.55 -8.21 -8.54
N HIS A 110 6.58 -7.40 -8.31
CA HIS A 110 7.74 -7.34 -9.18
C HIS A 110 8.45 -8.72 -9.20
N PRO A 111 8.93 -9.21 -10.36
CA PRO A 111 9.53 -10.55 -10.47
C PRO A 111 10.78 -10.76 -9.60
N ALA A 112 11.53 -9.69 -9.31
CA ALA A 112 12.68 -9.72 -8.39
C ALA A 112 12.32 -9.64 -6.89
N ALA A 113 11.03 -9.64 -6.51
CA ALA A 113 10.62 -9.75 -5.11
C ALA A 113 10.66 -11.23 -4.65
N ALA A 114 11.22 -11.48 -3.48
CA ALA A 114 11.27 -12.80 -2.86
C ALA A 114 10.14 -12.92 -1.83
N VAL A 115 9.05 -13.58 -2.23
CA VAL A 115 7.88 -13.81 -1.37
C VAL A 115 7.79 -15.28 -1.00
N SER A 116 7.87 -15.59 0.28
CA SER A 116 7.68 -16.94 0.79
C SER A 116 6.29 -17.49 0.49
N GLY A 117 6.20 -18.77 0.16
CA GLY A 117 4.93 -19.45 -0.10
C GLY A 117 3.99 -19.54 1.11
N SER A 118 4.49 -19.25 2.31
CA SER A 118 3.68 -19.13 3.54
C SER A 118 3.11 -17.72 3.77
N SER A 119 3.56 -16.73 3.00
CA SER A 119 3.13 -15.35 3.12
C SER A 119 1.90 -15.09 2.25
N VAL A 120 1.04 -14.17 2.69
CA VAL A 120 -0.21 -13.83 1.99
C VAL A 120 -0.24 -12.34 1.66
N LEU A 121 -0.79 -12.02 0.48
CA LEU A 121 -0.91 -10.65 -0.03
C LEU A 121 -2.36 -10.32 -0.35
N GLY A 122 -2.86 -9.21 0.18
CA GLY A 122 -4.20 -8.70 -0.10
C GLY A 122 -4.34 -8.08 -1.49
N ALA A 123 -5.60 -7.89 -1.89
CA ALA A 123 -5.95 -7.30 -3.18
C ALA A 123 -5.46 -5.85 -3.31
N GLY A 124 -5.04 -5.45 -4.51
CA GLY A 124 -4.63 -4.07 -4.78
C GLY A 124 -3.28 -3.65 -4.21
N SER A 125 -2.57 -4.57 -3.54
CA SER A 125 -1.24 -4.32 -2.99
C SER A 125 -0.15 -4.38 -4.06
N VAL A 126 0.91 -3.61 -3.88
CA VAL A 126 2.05 -3.53 -4.80
C VAL A 126 3.33 -3.81 -4.04
N LEU A 127 4.09 -4.79 -4.50
CA LEU A 127 5.42 -5.11 -4.02
C LEU A 127 6.43 -4.85 -5.14
N LEU A 128 7.30 -3.87 -4.95
CA LEU A 128 8.32 -3.49 -5.93
C LEU A 128 9.59 -4.34 -5.80
N ALA A 129 10.60 -4.03 -6.62
CA ALA A 129 11.79 -4.85 -6.77
C ALA A 129 12.53 -5.10 -5.44
N HIS A 130 13.05 -6.32 -5.28
CA HIS A 130 13.87 -6.74 -4.14
C HIS A 130 13.21 -6.61 -2.76
N CYS A 131 11.88 -6.58 -2.70
CA CYS A 131 11.19 -6.81 -1.44
C CYS A 131 11.40 -8.27 -0.99
N VAL A 132 11.59 -8.49 0.30
CA VAL A 132 11.76 -9.82 0.89
C VAL A 132 10.72 -10.04 1.97
N LEU A 133 9.87 -11.05 1.81
CA LEU A 133 8.89 -11.50 2.81
C LEU A 133 9.23 -12.93 3.22
N THR A 134 9.70 -13.11 4.46
CA THR A 134 10.39 -14.35 4.88
C THR A 134 9.48 -15.53 5.25
N ALA A 135 8.69 -15.45 6.32
CA ALA A 135 7.85 -16.57 6.77
C ALA A 135 6.57 -16.05 7.44
N ALA A 136 5.43 -16.59 7.02
CA ALA A 136 4.12 -16.24 7.60
C ALA A 136 3.80 -14.73 7.63
N VAL A 137 4.35 -13.94 6.69
CA VAL A 137 4.04 -12.51 6.59
C VAL A 137 2.64 -12.32 6.06
N ARG A 138 1.87 -11.43 6.69
CA ARG A 138 0.51 -11.08 6.27
C ARG A 138 0.48 -9.63 5.79
N VAL A 139 0.30 -9.43 4.49
CA VAL A 139 0.09 -8.10 3.90
C VAL A 139 -1.39 -7.95 3.54
N GLY A 140 -2.03 -6.90 4.05
CA GLY A 140 -3.41 -6.53 3.80
C GLY A 140 -3.66 -5.98 2.39
N ALA A 141 -4.82 -5.37 2.20
CA ALA A 141 -5.24 -4.81 0.92
C ALA A 141 -4.64 -3.41 0.69
N HIS A 142 -4.36 -3.07 -0.57
CA HIS A 142 -3.87 -1.75 -0.97
C HIS A 142 -2.60 -1.28 -0.24
N VAL A 143 -1.73 -2.21 0.14
CA VAL A 143 -0.43 -1.91 0.74
C VAL A 143 0.58 -1.56 -0.35
N ALA A 144 1.37 -0.52 -0.13
CA ALA A 144 2.49 -0.16 -0.99
C ALA A 144 3.80 -0.57 -0.32
N VAL A 145 4.50 -1.54 -0.89
CA VAL A 145 5.83 -1.96 -0.45
C VAL A 145 6.83 -1.53 -1.51
N MET A 146 7.54 -0.45 -1.22
CA MET A 146 8.54 0.15 -2.09
C MET A 146 9.82 -0.70 -2.15
N PRO A 147 10.73 -0.46 -3.11
CA PRO A 147 11.85 -1.37 -3.35
C PRO A 147 12.73 -1.62 -2.12
N GLN A 148 13.32 -2.81 -2.06
CA GLN A 148 14.28 -3.22 -1.03
C GLN A 148 13.73 -3.26 0.42
N ALA A 149 12.41 -3.31 0.61
CA ALA A 149 11.84 -3.52 1.94
C ALA A 149 11.98 -4.99 2.40
N VAL A 150 12.28 -5.20 3.68
CA VAL A 150 12.41 -6.53 4.29
C VAL A 150 11.38 -6.68 5.40
N LEU A 151 10.50 -7.66 5.25
CA LEU A 151 9.50 -8.08 6.22
C LEU A 151 9.89 -9.48 6.70
N THR A 152 10.13 -9.60 8.00
CA THR A 152 10.63 -10.84 8.61
C THR A 152 9.48 -11.72 9.10
N HIS A 153 9.75 -12.71 9.95
CA HIS A 153 8.74 -13.71 10.26
C HIS A 153 7.59 -13.12 11.10
N ASP A 154 6.37 -13.58 10.86
CA ASP A 154 5.17 -13.20 11.60
C ASP A 154 4.75 -11.72 11.51
N ASP A 155 5.37 -10.95 10.61
CA ASP A 155 4.99 -9.55 10.40
C ASP A 155 3.57 -9.42 9.86
N VAL A 156 2.86 -8.43 10.36
CA VAL A 156 1.51 -8.07 9.90
C VAL A 156 1.51 -6.63 9.42
N VAL A 157 1.18 -6.44 8.14
CA VAL A 157 1.02 -5.12 7.53
C VAL A 157 -0.43 -4.98 7.10
N GLU A 158 -1.17 -4.10 7.76
CA GLU A 158 -2.61 -3.93 7.54
C GLU A 158 -2.91 -3.02 6.34
N ASP A 159 -4.20 -2.95 5.99
CA ASP A 159 -4.66 -2.29 4.77
C ASP A 159 -4.15 -0.86 4.64
N PHE A 160 -3.88 -0.43 3.41
CA PHE A 160 -3.45 0.93 3.07
C PHE A 160 -2.11 1.38 3.66
N ALA A 161 -1.39 0.53 4.40
CA ALA A 161 -0.07 0.88 4.89
C ALA A 161 0.92 1.13 3.73
N THR A 162 1.96 1.90 4.01
CA THR A 162 3.05 2.17 3.07
C THR A 162 4.39 1.89 3.74
N LEU A 163 5.15 0.96 3.18
CA LEU A 163 6.55 0.72 3.55
C LEU A 163 7.41 1.33 2.45
N ALA A 164 8.05 2.46 2.75
CA ALA A 164 8.93 3.14 1.81
C ALA A 164 10.22 2.33 1.57
N SER A 165 11.07 2.79 0.64
CA SER A 165 12.17 1.97 0.15
C SER A 165 13.17 1.64 1.27
N GLY A 166 13.70 0.42 1.26
CA GLY A 166 14.71 0.01 2.24
C GLY A 166 14.24 -0.12 3.68
N VAL A 167 12.93 -0.10 3.95
CA VAL A 167 12.38 -0.37 5.29
C VAL A 167 12.74 -1.77 5.74
N ARG A 168 13.09 -1.95 7.02
CA ARG A 168 13.36 -3.27 7.62
C ARG A 168 12.53 -3.43 8.87
N LEU A 169 11.68 -4.46 8.89
CA LEU A 169 10.89 -4.84 10.04
C LEU A 169 11.55 -6.05 10.73
N GLY A 170 11.77 -5.97 12.05
CA GLY A 170 12.10 -7.12 12.88
C GLY A 170 10.90 -8.05 13.06
N GLY A 171 11.12 -9.26 13.60
CA GLY A 171 10.08 -10.30 13.62
C GLY A 171 8.84 -9.92 14.43
N GLY A 172 7.67 -10.28 13.93
CA GLY A 172 6.39 -10.04 14.60
C GLY A 172 6.03 -8.56 14.76
N VAL A 173 6.53 -7.70 13.87
CA VAL A 173 6.13 -6.28 13.82
C VAL A 173 4.72 -6.16 13.25
N ARG A 174 3.94 -5.26 13.84
CA ARG A 174 2.62 -4.88 13.34
C ARG A 174 2.66 -3.47 12.77
N VAL A 175 2.41 -3.34 11.48
CA VAL A 175 2.17 -2.05 10.83
C VAL A 175 0.67 -1.92 10.61
N GLU A 176 0.02 -1.10 11.43
CA GLU A 176 -1.44 -0.97 11.43
C GLU A 176 -1.95 -0.18 10.22
N ARG A 177 -3.28 -0.20 10.05
CA ARG A 177 -3.97 0.37 8.90
C ARG A 177 -3.49 1.79 8.58
N GLY A 178 -3.12 1.99 7.31
CA GLY A 178 -2.75 3.30 6.79
C GLY A 178 -1.46 3.90 7.34
N ALA A 179 -0.71 3.19 8.19
CA ALA A 179 0.56 3.70 8.69
C ALA A 179 1.61 3.87 7.57
N TYR A 180 2.45 4.89 7.73
CA TYR A 180 3.54 5.20 6.79
C TYR A 180 4.90 4.96 7.46
N VAL A 181 5.67 4.01 6.95
CA VAL A 181 7.04 3.74 7.41
C VAL A 181 8.02 4.32 6.40
N GLY A 182 8.74 5.37 6.79
CA GLY A 182 9.61 6.15 5.93
C GLY A 182 10.85 5.39 5.43
N ALA A 183 11.42 5.89 4.33
CA ALA A 183 12.48 5.18 3.63
C ALA A 183 13.69 4.91 4.53
N GLY A 184 14.22 3.69 4.49
CA GLY A 184 15.35 3.26 5.30
C GLY A 184 15.08 3.16 6.80
N ALA A 185 13.83 3.24 7.26
CA ALA A 185 13.52 3.06 8.67
C ALA A 185 13.73 1.60 9.11
N LEU A 186 14.20 1.45 10.34
CA LEU A 186 14.43 0.18 11.02
C LEU A 186 13.44 0.05 12.18
N VAL A 187 12.63 -1.00 12.19
CA VAL A 187 11.63 -1.24 13.24
C VAL A 187 12.02 -2.49 14.03
N ARG A 188 12.17 -2.35 15.35
CA ARG A 188 12.49 -3.45 16.25
C ARG A 188 11.39 -4.51 16.24
N GLU A 189 11.76 -5.77 16.45
CA GLU A 189 10.83 -6.89 16.64
C GLU A 189 9.71 -6.57 17.65
N HIS A 190 8.55 -7.21 17.46
CA HIS A 190 7.37 -7.12 18.32
C HIS A 190 6.91 -5.68 18.62
N THR A 191 7.15 -4.76 17.69
CA THR A 191 6.76 -3.36 17.78
C THR A 191 5.53 -3.10 16.93
N THR A 192 4.64 -2.24 17.42
CA THR A 192 3.47 -1.76 16.68
C THR A 192 3.72 -0.35 16.13
N VAL A 193 3.57 -0.17 14.82
CA VAL A 193 3.46 1.13 14.16
C VAL A 193 1.99 1.44 13.98
N GLY A 194 1.46 2.31 14.82
CA GLY A 194 0.01 2.51 15.00
C GLY A 194 -0.70 3.09 13.78
N ALA A 195 -2.02 2.90 13.73
CA ALA A 195 -2.83 3.26 12.58
C ALA A 195 -2.67 4.75 12.21
N TRP A 196 -2.52 5.02 10.91
CA TRP A 196 -2.36 6.38 10.38
C TRP A 196 -1.23 7.19 11.05
N SER A 197 -0.21 6.51 11.59
CA SER A 197 1.02 7.14 12.06
C SER A 197 2.03 7.28 10.92
N LEU A 198 3.08 8.09 11.15
CA LEU A 198 4.21 8.23 10.24
C LEU A 198 5.53 8.08 10.97
N THR A 199 6.36 7.17 10.51
CA THR A 199 7.78 7.10 10.87
C THR A 199 8.60 7.82 9.79
N GLY A 200 9.42 8.78 10.18
CA GLY A 200 10.28 9.55 9.27
C GLY A 200 11.36 8.68 8.61
N MET A 201 11.92 9.16 7.50
CA MET A 201 13.02 8.45 6.84
C MET A 201 14.22 8.22 7.77
N GLY A 202 14.88 7.07 7.64
CA GLY A 202 16.07 6.70 8.42
C GLY A 202 15.82 6.49 9.91
N SER A 203 14.57 6.46 10.37
CA SER A 203 14.28 6.36 11.80
C SER A 203 14.60 4.97 12.35
N THR A 204 15.07 4.93 13.60
CA THR A 204 15.30 3.69 14.34
C THR A 204 14.23 3.53 15.43
N VAL A 205 13.17 2.80 15.11
CA VAL A 205 11.99 2.62 15.97
C VAL A 205 12.25 1.49 16.96
N LEU A 206 12.42 1.86 18.23
CA LEU A 206 12.74 0.95 19.34
C LEU A 206 11.55 0.71 20.28
N GLY A 207 10.32 0.95 19.83
CA GLY A 207 9.12 0.80 20.64
C GLY A 207 7.89 1.31 19.88
N ASP A 208 6.71 1.06 20.45
CA ASP A 208 5.45 1.33 19.76
C ASP A 208 5.29 2.80 19.39
N VAL A 209 4.80 3.03 18.17
CA VAL A 209 4.42 4.34 17.65
C VAL A 209 2.92 4.47 17.80
N PRO A 210 2.39 5.41 18.61
CA PRO A 210 0.96 5.58 18.75
C PRO A 210 0.26 5.97 17.43
N ALA A 211 -1.01 5.59 17.30
CA ALA A 211 -1.84 5.94 16.16
C ALA A 211 -1.92 7.47 15.96
N GLY A 212 -1.89 7.91 14.70
CA GLY A 212 -1.98 9.33 14.37
C GLY A 212 -0.78 10.19 14.79
N GLU A 213 0.35 9.60 15.17
CA GLU A 213 1.56 10.34 15.52
C GLU A 213 2.63 10.30 14.44
N VAL A 214 3.53 11.29 14.47
CA VAL A 214 4.74 11.33 13.64
C VAL A 214 5.96 11.16 14.51
N TRP A 215 6.78 10.16 14.21
CA TRP A 215 8.02 9.85 14.92
C TRP A 215 9.21 9.92 13.97
N ALA A 216 10.34 10.43 14.43
CA ALA A 216 11.56 10.47 13.61
C ALA A 216 12.84 10.40 14.45
N GLY A 217 13.95 10.05 13.81
CA GLY A 217 15.30 10.07 14.40
C GLY A 217 15.84 8.71 14.80
N SER A 218 17.07 8.69 15.32
CA SER A 218 17.72 7.49 15.84
C SER A 218 18.29 7.77 17.24
N PRO A 219 17.68 7.21 18.31
CA PRO A 219 16.42 6.46 18.29
C PRO A 219 15.20 7.35 17.96
N ALA A 220 14.15 6.78 17.39
CA ALA A 220 12.95 7.51 16.99
C ALA A 220 12.24 8.11 18.21
N ARG A 221 11.77 9.35 18.08
CA ARG A 221 10.99 10.05 19.10
C ARG A 221 9.80 10.73 18.47
N ARG A 222 8.73 10.92 19.25
CA ARG A 222 7.57 11.71 18.85
C ARG A 222 8.01 13.11 18.44
N LEU A 223 7.64 13.51 17.23
CA LEU A 223 7.89 14.82 16.65
C LEU A 223 6.63 15.69 16.74
N ARG A 224 5.49 15.15 16.30
CA ARG A 224 4.20 15.86 16.20
C ARG A 224 3.05 14.87 15.99
N GLU A 225 1.83 15.38 15.88
CA GLU A 225 0.70 14.62 15.34
C GLU A 225 0.77 14.52 13.81
N ALA A 226 0.12 13.51 13.26
CA ALA A 226 -0.05 13.32 11.81
C ALA A 226 -0.89 14.45 11.20
N ASP A 227 -0.78 14.61 9.88
CA ASP A 227 -1.51 15.65 9.16
C ASP A 227 -3.01 15.33 9.06
N GLY A 228 -3.83 16.37 8.91
CA GLY A 228 -5.30 16.29 8.93
C GLY A 228 -5.92 15.12 8.17
N PRO A 229 -5.52 14.85 6.89
CA PRO A 229 -6.10 13.75 6.12
C PRO A 229 -5.88 12.36 6.73
N ALA A 230 -4.79 12.15 7.46
CA ALA A 230 -4.51 10.89 8.17
C ALA A 230 -5.35 10.81 9.45
N LEU A 231 -5.46 11.90 10.20
CA LEU A 231 -6.30 11.97 11.40
C LEU A 231 -7.79 11.80 11.08
N ASP A 232 -8.26 12.34 9.96
CA ASP A 232 -9.64 12.15 9.51
C ASP A 232 -9.92 10.69 9.14
N ALA A 233 -8.95 10.02 8.49
CA ALA A 233 -9.06 8.60 8.20
C ALA A 233 -9.06 7.74 9.47
N LEU A 234 -8.22 8.09 10.45
CA LEU A 234 -8.19 7.44 11.76
C LEU A 234 -9.53 7.53 12.49
N ARG A 235 -10.14 8.71 12.52
CA ARG A 235 -11.48 8.92 13.12
C ARG A 235 -12.54 8.08 12.41
N ALA A 236 -12.57 8.12 11.08
CA ALA A 236 -13.53 7.37 10.27
C ALA A 236 -13.40 5.84 10.45
N ASP A 237 -12.19 5.34 10.69
CA ASP A 237 -11.97 3.92 10.97
C ASP A 237 -12.39 3.55 12.41
N GLY A 238 -12.15 4.45 13.38
CA GLY A 238 -12.59 4.31 14.76
C GLY A 238 -14.11 4.16 14.89
N GLU A 239 -14.86 5.04 14.22
CA GLU A 239 -16.33 5.01 14.17
C GLU A 239 -16.89 3.69 13.61
N LYS A 240 -16.22 3.13 12.59
CA LYS A 240 -16.61 1.84 12.00
C LYS A 240 -16.28 0.63 12.87
N SER A 241 -15.30 0.75 13.77
CA SER A 241 -14.84 -0.33 14.63
C SER A 241 -15.66 -0.50 15.92
N GLY A 242 -16.55 0.43 16.25
CA GLY A 242 -17.59 0.22 17.26
C GLY A 242 -17.10 -0.08 18.68
N ARG A 243 -15.94 0.42 19.11
CA ARG A 243 -15.70 0.65 20.55
C ARG A 243 -16.20 2.05 20.89
N GLY A 244 -17.50 2.15 21.18
CA GLY A 244 -18.04 3.32 21.89
C GLY A 244 -17.30 3.50 23.24
N PRO A 245 -17.30 4.70 23.83
CA PRO A 245 -16.67 4.91 25.11
C PRO A 245 -17.40 4.04 26.16
N GLU A 246 -16.77 2.96 26.61
CA GLU A 246 -17.22 2.23 27.79
C GLU A 246 -17.19 3.20 28.95
N THR A 247 -18.38 3.70 29.29
CA THR A 247 -18.60 4.50 30.47
C THR A 247 -18.39 3.56 31.65
N ARG A 248 -17.25 3.66 32.33
CA ARG A 248 -17.04 3.02 33.63
C ARG A 248 -18.04 3.65 34.61
N MET A 249 -19.25 3.09 34.66
CA MET A 249 -20.17 3.31 35.75
C MET A 249 -19.67 2.47 36.94
N GLY A 250 -19.30 3.16 38.01
CA GLY A 250 -18.75 2.55 39.21
C GLY A 250 -19.71 1.54 39.84
N SER A 251 -19.19 0.37 40.19
CA SER A 251 -19.81 -0.49 41.18
C SER A 251 -19.45 0.04 42.56
N THR A 252 -20.37 0.80 43.16
CA THR A 252 -20.45 0.89 44.62
C THR A 252 -20.86 -0.48 45.15
N VAL A 253 -19.98 -1.12 45.91
CA VAL A 253 -20.37 -2.25 46.78
C VAL A 253 -20.17 -1.80 48.21
N ARG A 254 -21.25 -1.95 48.99
CA ARG A 254 -21.34 -1.73 50.43
C ARG A 254 -20.56 -2.79 51.19
#